data_AF-A0A9E0AEX2-F1
#
_entry.id   AF-A0A9E0AEX2-F1
#
_cell.length_a   1.000
_cell.length_b   1.000
_cell.length_c   1.000
_cell.angle_alpha   90.00
_cell.angle_beta   90.00
_cell.angle_gamma   90.00
#
_symmetry.space_group_name_H-M   'P 1'
#
loop_
_entity.id
_entity.type
_entity.pdbx_description
1 polymer ?
#
loop_
_entity_poly.entity_id
_entity_poly.type
_entity_poly.pdbx_seq_one_letter_code
_entity_poly.pdbx_strand_id
1 'polypeptide(L)'
;MNSSKDSIITSPASTSHLSDTNNFKSKQSELDSLKNLHIFIEFAVNYNPSRTPNSGVATLPDTPDSVYQALRFVKRTQPKVFEKYLTLIFVKLYSAHLECCHQSYEVRRKSSTINKEHEPLVYEFNTLTKTFPVGQPIEFISSAIGYDYVSSNPHLLDFKPIKKHMKIIEQMHKNINEGVYWE
;
A
#
# COMPACT_ATOMS: atom_id res chain seq x y z
N MET A 1 33.78 -13.79 -76.80
CA MET A 1 34.14 -13.28 -75.46
C MET A 1 33.42 -11.96 -75.25
N ASN A 2 32.48 -11.97 -74.29
CA ASN A 2 31.92 -10.87 -73.45
C ASN A 2 31.46 -9.55 -74.13
N SER A 3 30.35 -8.92 -73.75
CA SER A 3 29.65 -8.94 -72.48
C SER A 3 28.21 -8.43 -72.65
N SER A 4 27.28 -9.06 -71.94
CA SER A 4 25.87 -8.72 -71.82
C SER A 4 25.68 -7.39 -71.07
N LYS A 5 24.63 -6.65 -71.46
CA LYS A 5 24.10 -5.51 -70.72
C LYS A 5 23.22 -6.02 -69.57
N ASP A 6 23.62 -5.79 -68.33
CA ASP A 6 22.76 -5.95 -67.16
C ASP A 6 22.49 -4.59 -66.52
N SER A 7 21.20 -4.25 -66.46
CA SER A 7 20.66 -3.07 -65.79
C SER A 7 20.47 -3.38 -64.31
N ILE A 8 21.19 -2.69 -63.43
CA ILE A 8 21.00 -2.80 -61.97
C ILE A 8 19.95 -1.78 -61.53
N ILE A 9 18.82 -2.29 -61.07
CA ILE A 9 17.80 -1.60 -60.28
C ILE A 9 18.31 -1.53 -58.84
N THR A 10 18.42 -0.34 -58.26
CA THR A 10 18.55 -0.17 -56.80
C THR A 10 17.42 0.70 -56.28
N SER A 11 16.54 0.05 -55.50
CA SER A 11 15.44 0.66 -54.77
C SER A 11 15.95 1.56 -53.62
N PRO A 12 15.19 2.59 -53.23
CA PRO A 12 15.53 3.44 -52.10
C PRO A 12 15.38 2.69 -50.77
N ALA A 13 16.36 2.89 -49.88
CA ALA A 13 16.32 2.39 -48.51
C ALA A 13 15.22 3.12 -47.70
N SER A 14 14.13 2.39 -47.42
CA SER A 14 13.10 2.81 -46.46
C SER A 14 13.70 2.91 -45.06
N THR A 15 13.93 4.14 -44.60
CA THR A 15 14.36 4.45 -43.25
C THR A 15 13.17 5.05 -42.49
N SER A 16 12.28 4.24 -41.92
CA SER A 16 11.16 4.77 -41.11
C SER A 16 10.46 3.79 -40.14
N HIS A 17 11.14 2.76 -39.60
CA HIS A 17 10.47 1.77 -38.73
C HIS A 17 10.98 1.64 -37.28
N LEU A 18 11.87 2.53 -36.83
CA LEU A 18 12.44 2.49 -35.47
C LEU A 18 11.82 3.48 -34.47
N SER A 19 10.97 4.41 -34.92
CA SER A 19 10.33 5.42 -34.05
C SER A 19 9.03 4.95 -33.39
N ASP A 20 8.28 4.06 -34.04
CA ASP A 20 6.91 3.74 -33.62
C ASP A 20 6.85 2.69 -32.50
N THR A 21 7.80 1.76 -32.46
CA THR A 21 7.89 0.70 -31.44
C THR A 21 8.29 1.24 -30.06
N ASN A 22 9.17 2.24 -30.01
CA ASN A 22 9.59 2.88 -28.76
C ASN A 22 8.47 3.73 -28.14
N ASN A 23 7.66 4.38 -28.97
CA ASN A 23 6.54 5.22 -28.53
C ASN A 23 5.34 4.37 -28.05
N PHE A 24 5.13 3.19 -28.62
CA PHE A 24 4.09 2.25 -28.16
C PHE A 24 4.46 1.62 -26.81
N LYS A 25 5.73 1.22 -26.62
CA LYS A 25 6.21 0.59 -25.38
C LYS A 25 6.21 1.56 -24.20
N SER A 26 6.51 2.84 -24.42
CA SER A 26 6.46 3.87 -23.37
C SER A 26 5.02 4.13 -22.91
N LYS A 27 4.07 4.26 -23.84
CA LYS A 27 2.64 4.47 -23.53
C LYS A 27 2.02 3.29 -22.77
N GLN A 28 2.36 2.05 -23.14
CA GLN A 28 1.88 0.88 -22.42
C GLN A 28 2.44 0.82 -20.98
N SER A 29 3.73 1.12 -20.80
CA SER A 29 4.35 1.17 -19.48
C SER A 29 3.77 2.26 -18.58
N GLU A 30 3.38 3.40 -19.15
CA GLU A 30 2.72 4.49 -18.43
C GLU A 30 1.30 4.10 -18.00
N LEU A 31 0.54 3.48 -18.90
CA LEU A 31 -0.80 2.97 -18.61
C LEU A 31 -0.78 1.92 -17.50
N ASP A 32 0.16 0.97 -17.55
CA ASP A 32 0.34 -0.05 -16.51
C ASP A 32 0.72 0.58 -15.16
N SER A 33 1.51 1.66 -15.17
CA SER A 33 1.86 2.42 -13.97
C SER A 33 0.63 3.08 -13.34
N LEU A 34 -0.18 3.77 -14.15
CA LEU A 34 -1.41 4.42 -13.71
C LEU A 34 -2.42 3.42 -13.15
N LYS A 35 -2.56 2.27 -13.80
CA LYS A 35 -3.46 1.19 -13.36
C LYS A 35 -3.05 0.64 -12.00
N ASN A 36 -1.77 0.31 -11.79
CA ASN A 36 -1.29 -0.20 -10.51
C ASN A 36 -1.42 0.84 -9.40
N LEU A 37 -1.12 2.11 -9.70
CA LEU A 37 -1.32 3.21 -8.77
C LEU A 37 -2.78 3.30 -8.32
N HIS A 38 -3.70 3.30 -9.27
CA HIS A 38 -5.14 3.39 -9.01
C HIS A 38 -5.65 2.23 -8.16
N ILE A 39 -5.31 0.99 -8.50
CA ILE A 39 -5.71 -0.21 -7.74
C ILE A 39 -5.31 -0.10 -6.27
N PHE A 40 -4.06 0.28 -5.99
CA PHE A 40 -3.58 0.36 -4.61
C PHE A 40 -4.21 1.52 -3.83
N ILE A 41 -4.37 2.68 -4.47
CA ILE A 41 -5.02 3.85 -3.87
C ILE A 41 -6.48 3.53 -3.53
N GLU A 42 -7.24 2.99 -4.49
CA GLU A 42 -8.65 2.63 -4.26
C GLU A 42 -8.78 1.61 -3.13
N PHE A 43 -7.94 0.58 -3.11
CA PHE A 43 -7.94 -0.41 -2.04
C PHE A 43 -7.75 0.24 -0.66
N ALA A 44 -6.74 1.11 -0.51
CA ALA A 44 -6.48 1.79 0.76
C ALA A 44 -7.56 2.80 1.16
N VAL A 45 -8.13 3.52 0.18
CA VAL A 45 -9.20 4.51 0.41
C VAL A 45 -10.52 3.83 0.77
N ASN A 46 -10.86 2.73 0.11
CA ASN A 46 -12.12 2.03 0.30
C ASN A 46 -12.11 1.04 1.47
N TYR A 47 -10.93 0.68 2.01
CA TYR A 47 -10.86 -0.06 3.26
C TYR A 47 -11.56 0.72 4.38
N ASN A 48 -12.61 0.13 4.93
CA ASN A 48 -13.44 0.73 5.98
C ASN A 48 -13.72 -0.33 7.07
N PRO A 49 -12.82 -0.46 8.07
CA PRO A 49 -13.00 -1.42 9.15
C PRO A 49 -14.27 -1.14 9.95
N SER A 50 -14.92 -2.20 10.45
CA SER A 50 -16.10 -2.08 11.30
C SER A 50 -15.78 -1.28 12.57
N ARG A 51 -16.65 -0.35 12.92
CA ARG A 51 -16.59 0.43 14.17
C ARG A 51 -17.67 0.01 15.16
N THR A 52 -18.52 -0.95 14.76
CA THR A 52 -19.70 -1.31 15.53
C THR A 52 -19.29 -2.25 16.68
N PRO A 53 -19.59 -1.90 17.94
CA PRO A 53 -19.38 -2.82 19.06
C PRO A 53 -20.12 -4.15 18.82
N ASN A 54 -19.58 -5.25 19.34
CA ASN A 54 -20.17 -6.60 19.24
C ASN A 54 -20.35 -7.16 17.81
N SER A 55 -19.78 -6.53 16.77
CA SER A 55 -19.78 -7.05 15.39
C SER A 55 -18.54 -7.89 15.04
N GLY A 56 -17.72 -8.19 16.05
CA GLY A 56 -16.38 -8.75 15.89
C GLY A 56 -15.30 -7.67 15.84
N VAL A 57 -14.07 -8.07 16.18
CA VAL A 57 -12.91 -7.17 16.11
C VAL A 57 -12.57 -6.92 14.65
N ALA A 58 -12.36 -5.64 14.28
CA ALA A 58 -11.94 -5.32 12.93
C ALA A 58 -10.59 -5.98 12.60
N THR A 59 -10.37 -6.35 11.34
CA THR A 59 -9.11 -6.94 10.90
C THR A 59 -8.64 -6.26 9.64
N LEU A 60 -7.33 -6.38 9.34
CA LEU A 60 -6.80 -5.96 8.04
C LEU A 60 -7.58 -6.65 6.91
N PRO A 61 -7.81 -5.99 5.76
CA PRO A 61 -8.51 -6.61 4.66
C PRO A 61 -7.65 -7.72 4.03
N ASP A 62 -8.29 -8.72 3.43
CA ASP A 62 -7.58 -9.64 2.55
C ASP A 62 -6.99 -8.86 1.37
N THR A 63 -5.85 -9.33 0.86
CA THR A 63 -5.14 -8.66 -0.23
C THR A 63 -5.25 -9.51 -1.50
N PRO A 64 -6.16 -9.19 -2.43
CA PRO A 64 -6.22 -9.87 -3.71
C PRO A 64 -4.90 -9.75 -4.47
N ASP A 65 -4.59 -10.72 -5.33
CA ASP A 65 -3.35 -10.75 -6.11
C ASP A 65 -3.13 -9.45 -6.89
N SER A 66 -4.19 -8.88 -7.47
CA SER A 66 -4.12 -7.60 -8.19
C SER A 66 -3.62 -6.45 -7.31
N VAL A 67 -4.11 -6.37 -6.07
CA VAL A 67 -3.69 -5.38 -5.08
C VAL A 67 -2.26 -5.65 -4.63
N TYR A 68 -1.89 -6.91 -4.42
CA TYR A 68 -0.54 -7.27 -4.02
C TYR A 68 0.50 -6.92 -5.10
N GLN A 69 0.20 -7.20 -6.38
CA GLN A 69 1.07 -6.79 -7.49
C GLN A 69 1.15 -5.27 -7.61
N ALA A 70 0.02 -4.58 -7.50
CA ALA A 70 -0.04 -3.12 -7.50
C ALA A 70 0.81 -2.52 -6.36
N LEU A 71 0.70 -3.06 -5.15
CA LEU A 71 1.49 -2.66 -3.99
C LEU A 71 2.99 -2.81 -4.27
N ARG A 72 3.44 -3.97 -4.76
CA ARG A 72 4.86 -4.20 -5.10
C ARG A 72 5.36 -3.24 -6.18
N PHE A 73 4.53 -2.95 -7.16
CA PHE A 73 4.86 -1.99 -8.22
C PHE A 73 5.01 -0.58 -7.64
N VAL A 74 4.00 -0.08 -6.92
CA VAL A 74 3.96 1.28 -6.36
C VAL A 74 5.08 1.47 -5.32
N LYS A 75 5.40 0.46 -4.51
CA LYS A 75 6.55 0.48 -3.59
C LYS A 75 7.86 0.83 -4.31
N ARG A 76 8.07 0.28 -5.51
CA ARG A 76 9.29 0.50 -6.29
C ARG A 76 9.28 1.82 -7.05
N THR A 77 8.14 2.21 -7.63
CA THR A 77 8.07 3.35 -8.55
C THR A 77 7.63 4.65 -7.89
N GLN A 78 6.84 4.58 -6.82
CA GLN A 78 6.28 5.73 -6.10
C GLN A 78 6.28 5.49 -4.58
N PRO A 79 7.46 5.36 -3.95
CA PRO A 79 7.59 4.95 -2.54
C PRO A 79 6.87 5.87 -1.56
N LYS A 80 6.82 7.19 -1.83
CA LYS A 80 6.07 8.16 -1.01
C LYS A 80 4.56 7.93 -1.06
N VAL A 81 4.03 7.48 -2.20
CA VAL A 81 2.61 7.12 -2.32
C VAL A 81 2.36 5.81 -1.60
N PHE A 82 3.24 4.83 -1.81
CA PHE A 82 3.21 3.56 -1.09
C PHE A 82 3.14 3.75 0.43
N GLU A 83 4.06 4.53 0.99
CA GLU A 83 4.11 4.86 2.42
C GLU A 83 2.80 5.47 2.94
N LYS A 84 2.28 6.50 2.26
CA LYS A 84 1.04 7.19 2.67
C LYS A 84 -0.16 6.26 2.71
N TYR A 85 -0.40 5.51 1.64
CA TYR A 85 -1.61 4.70 1.53
C TYR A 85 -1.51 3.40 2.32
N LEU A 86 -0.31 2.82 2.46
CA LEU A 86 -0.13 1.69 3.37
C LEU A 86 -0.34 2.12 4.82
N THR A 87 0.24 3.25 5.23
CA THR A 87 0.05 3.79 6.58
C THR A 87 -1.43 4.11 6.85
N LEU A 88 -2.15 4.67 5.87
CA LEU A 88 -3.58 4.96 6.00
C LEU A 88 -4.39 3.70 6.39
N ILE A 89 -4.06 2.53 5.83
CA ILE A 89 -4.76 1.27 6.17
C ILE A 89 -4.60 0.95 7.67
N PHE A 90 -3.38 1.04 8.21
CA PHE A 90 -3.11 0.73 9.62
C PHE A 90 -3.71 1.76 10.56
N VAL A 91 -3.65 3.05 10.22
CA VAL A 91 -4.26 4.12 11.03
C VAL A 91 -5.79 3.97 11.06
N LYS A 92 -6.42 3.61 9.94
CA LYS A 92 -7.86 3.30 9.89
C LYS A 92 -8.24 2.12 10.77
N LEU A 93 -7.44 1.05 10.75
CA LEU A 93 -7.67 -0.12 11.60
C LEU A 93 -7.61 0.28 13.08
N TYR A 94 -6.59 1.04 13.48
CA TYR A 94 -6.48 1.44 14.87
C TYR A 94 -7.60 2.39 15.31
N SER A 95 -7.96 3.36 14.47
CA SER A 95 -9.07 4.25 14.80
C SER A 95 -10.35 3.46 15.05
N ALA A 96 -10.63 2.46 14.20
CA ALA A 96 -11.81 1.61 14.37
C ALA A 96 -11.76 0.74 15.64
N HIS A 97 -10.58 0.22 16.02
CA HIS A 97 -10.41 -0.51 17.28
C HIS A 97 -10.68 0.35 18.51
N LEU A 98 -10.20 1.59 18.49
CA LEU A 98 -10.50 2.53 19.57
C LEU A 98 -11.98 2.89 19.60
N GLU A 99 -12.58 3.22 18.44
CA GLU A 99 -13.99 3.59 18.33
C GLU A 99 -14.94 2.45 18.75
N CYS A 100 -14.61 1.18 18.45
CA CYS A 100 -15.48 0.05 18.80
C CYS A 100 -15.29 -0.42 20.24
N CYS A 101 -14.04 -0.39 20.72
CA CYS A 101 -13.61 -1.30 21.76
C CYS A 101 -12.55 -0.71 22.70
N HIS A 102 -12.16 0.55 22.48
CA HIS A 102 -11.30 1.33 23.38
C HIS A 102 -9.92 0.71 23.68
N GLN A 103 -9.42 -0.20 22.83
CA GLN A 103 -8.13 -0.86 23.02
C GLN A 103 -7.46 -1.21 21.69
N SER A 104 -6.18 -1.55 21.74
CA SER A 104 -5.46 -2.12 20.60
C SER A 104 -5.65 -3.64 20.51
N TYR A 105 -5.55 -4.19 19.29
CA TYR A 105 -5.61 -5.62 19.03
C TYR A 105 -4.43 -6.10 18.20
N GLU A 106 -4.24 -7.42 18.16
CA GLU A 106 -3.26 -8.08 17.30
C GLU A 106 -3.65 -7.86 15.83
N VAL A 107 -2.71 -7.37 15.02
CA VAL A 107 -2.95 -7.13 13.59
C VAL A 107 -2.79 -8.38 12.74
N ARG A 108 -2.04 -9.37 13.23
CA ARG A 108 -1.86 -10.67 12.59
C ARG A 108 -3.09 -11.55 12.83
N ARG A 109 -3.33 -12.47 11.91
CA ARG A 109 -4.45 -13.42 11.97
C ARG A 109 -4.01 -14.86 12.12
N LYS A 110 -2.80 -15.21 11.65
CA LYS A 110 -2.44 -16.63 11.44
C LYS A 110 -1.10 -17.06 11.99
N SER A 111 -0.14 -16.15 12.17
CA SER A 111 1.25 -16.52 12.43
C SER A 111 1.84 -15.74 13.60
N SER A 112 2.68 -16.42 14.39
CA SER A 112 3.51 -15.79 15.41
C SER A 112 4.73 -15.07 14.83
N THR A 113 5.00 -15.23 13.53
CA THR A 113 6.02 -14.50 12.78
C THR A 113 5.38 -13.69 11.66
N ILE A 114 6.02 -12.63 11.19
CA ILE A 114 5.53 -11.85 10.05
C ILE A 114 5.80 -12.64 8.77
N ASN A 115 4.73 -13.18 8.16
CA ASN A 115 4.81 -13.98 6.95
C ASN A 115 4.19 -13.23 5.75
N LYS A 116 4.94 -13.17 4.66
CA LYS A 116 4.59 -12.40 3.46
C LYS A 116 3.41 -13.00 2.68
N GLU A 117 3.33 -14.33 2.62
CA GLU A 117 2.33 -15.06 1.86
C GLU A 117 0.95 -14.99 2.53
N HIS A 118 0.93 -15.00 3.87
CA HIS A 118 -0.30 -14.98 4.65
C HIS A 118 -0.75 -13.56 5.04
N GLU A 119 0.20 -12.63 5.25
CA GLU A 119 -0.05 -11.31 5.81
C GLU A 119 0.74 -10.22 5.05
N PRO A 120 0.50 -10.06 3.73
CA PRO A 120 1.31 -9.20 2.87
C PRO A 120 1.32 -7.74 3.34
N LEU A 121 0.20 -7.20 3.84
CA LEU A 121 0.15 -5.83 4.36
C LEU A 121 1.03 -5.65 5.61
N VAL A 122 1.00 -6.60 6.54
CA VAL A 122 1.83 -6.57 7.76
C VAL A 122 3.30 -6.69 7.39
N TYR A 123 3.63 -7.60 6.48
CA TYR A 123 5.00 -7.76 5.98
C TYR A 123 5.53 -6.49 5.31
N GLU A 124 4.74 -5.89 4.44
CA GLU A 124 5.15 -4.69 3.71
C GLU A 124 5.26 -3.47 4.63
N PHE A 125 4.38 -3.36 5.63
CA PHE A 125 4.45 -2.30 6.63
C PHE A 125 5.65 -2.49 7.56
N ASN A 126 5.95 -3.71 7.98
CA ASN A 126 7.17 -4.00 8.75
C ASN A 126 8.44 -3.75 7.91
N THR A 127 8.40 -4.00 6.61
CA THR A 127 9.53 -3.66 5.72
C THR A 127 9.73 -2.16 5.60
N LEU A 128 8.64 -1.38 5.55
CA LEU A 128 8.66 0.08 5.52
C LEU A 128 9.22 0.66 6.83
N THR A 129 8.75 0.17 7.97
CA THR A 129 9.02 0.74 9.31
C THR A 129 10.25 0.14 9.99
N LYS A 130 10.61 -1.10 9.64
CA LYS A 130 11.65 -1.91 10.29
C LYS A 130 11.45 -2.09 11.80
N THR A 131 10.19 -2.07 12.25
CA THR A 131 9.85 -2.15 13.68
C THR A 131 10.24 -3.50 14.29
N PHE A 132 10.04 -4.60 13.56
CA PHE A 132 10.28 -5.95 14.07
C PHE A 132 11.27 -6.75 13.21
N PRO A 133 12.06 -7.64 13.82
CA PRO A 133 12.91 -8.58 13.09
C PRO A 133 12.08 -9.57 12.28
N VAL A 134 12.40 -9.72 10.99
CA VAL A 134 11.73 -10.66 10.09
C VAL A 134 12.14 -12.10 10.43
N GLY A 135 11.17 -13.02 10.45
CA GLY A 135 11.40 -14.45 10.68
C GLY A 135 11.54 -14.84 12.16
N GLN A 136 11.51 -13.88 13.08
CA GLN A 136 11.50 -14.17 14.52
C GLN A 136 10.06 -14.16 15.05
N PRO A 137 9.76 -14.98 16.08
CA PRO A 137 8.49 -14.89 16.80
C PRO A 137 8.33 -13.52 17.44
N ILE A 138 7.15 -12.94 17.26
CA ILE A 138 6.72 -11.70 17.90
C ILE A 138 5.46 -12.05 18.67
N GLU A 139 5.43 -11.74 19.97
CA GLU A 139 4.31 -12.09 20.83
C GLU A 139 3.05 -11.34 20.42
N PHE A 140 3.16 -10.01 20.28
CA PHE A 140 2.04 -9.15 19.95
C PHE A 140 2.45 -8.02 18.99
N ILE A 141 1.69 -7.83 17.91
CA ILE A 141 1.80 -6.65 17.06
C ILE A 141 0.54 -5.80 17.23
N SER A 142 0.68 -4.72 17.99
CA SER A 142 -0.40 -3.80 18.26
C SER A 142 -0.92 -3.13 16.99
N SER A 143 -2.25 -3.00 16.88
CA SER A 143 -2.89 -2.17 15.86
C SER A 143 -2.47 -0.69 15.93
N ALA A 144 -1.93 -0.22 17.06
CA ALA A 144 -1.40 1.13 17.21
C ALA A 144 -0.17 1.42 16.31
N ILE A 145 0.45 0.40 15.71
CA ILE A 145 1.69 0.54 14.93
C ILE A 145 1.63 1.62 13.83
N GLY A 146 0.46 1.83 13.21
CA GLY A 146 0.26 2.90 12.23
C GLY A 146 0.28 4.29 12.87
N TYR A 147 -0.34 4.44 14.04
CA TYR A 147 -0.35 5.68 14.82
C TYR A 147 1.05 6.01 15.35
N ASP A 148 1.76 5.02 15.89
CA ASP A 148 3.13 5.18 16.40
C ASP A 148 4.08 5.63 15.28
N TYR A 149 3.91 5.03 14.09
CA TYR A 149 4.69 5.40 12.91
C TYR A 149 4.42 6.83 12.46
N VAL A 150 3.16 7.27 12.38
CA VAL A 150 2.82 8.67 12.02
C VAL A 150 3.34 9.66 13.06
N SER A 151 3.26 9.30 14.35
CA SER A 151 3.78 10.13 15.45
C SER A 151 5.29 10.36 15.32
N SER A 152 6.01 9.34 14.86
CA SER A 152 7.45 9.41 14.58
C SER A 152 7.80 10.04 13.22
N ASN A 153 6.80 10.22 12.34
CA ASN A 153 6.96 10.72 10.97
C ASN A 153 5.93 11.82 10.64
N PRO A 154 6.05 13.04 11.22
CA PRO A 154 5.01 14.07 11.15
C PRO A 154 4.67 14.54 9.72
N HIS A 155 5.56 14.34 8.75
CA HIS A 155 5.31 14.66 7.33
C HIS A 155 4.09 13.90 6.75
N LEU A 156 3.69 12.78 7.36
CA LEU A 156 2.50 12.03 6.97
C LEU A 156 1.20 12.77 7.34
N LEU A 157 1.25 13.73 8.27
CA LEU A 157 0.09 14.56 8.64
C LEU A 157 -0.29 15.58 7.56
N ASP A 158 0.56 15.83 6.56
CA ASP A 158 0.20 16.61 5.38
C ASP A 158 -0.82 15.86 4.50
N PHE A 159 -0.88 14.54 4.64
CA PHE A 159 -1.87 13.71 3.95
C PHE A 159 -3.20 13.70 4.73
N LYS A 160 -4.16 14.51 4.26
CA LYS A 160 -5.46 14.74 4.92
C LYS A 160 -6.18 13.46 5.40
N PRO A 161 -6.21 12.34 4.65
CA PRO A 161 -6.83 11.11 5.13
C PRO A 161 -6.19 10.55 6.41
N ILE A 162 -4.85 10.55 6.52
CA ILE A 162 -4.16 10.14 7.75
C ILE A 162 -4.51 11.11 8.88
N LYS A 163 -4.35 12.43 8.64
CA LYS A 163 -4.63 13.46 9.64
C LYS A 163 -6.05 13.36 10.22
N LYS A 164 -7.04 13.00 9.40
CA LYS A 164 -8.41 12.77 9.86
C LYS A 164 -8.47 11.66 10.90
N HIS A 165 -7.87 10.50 10.64
CA HIS A 165 -7.92 9.37 11.57
C HIS A 165 -7.03 9.58 12.79
N MET A 166 -5.92 10.31 12.67
CA MET A 166 -5.09 10.70 13.82
C MET A 166 -5.90 11.51 14.84
N LYS A 167 -6.69 12.49 14.38
CA LYS A 167 -7.58 13.26 15.26
C LYS A 167 -8.62 12.41 15.99
N ILE A 168 -9.16 11.38 15.30
CA ILE A 168 -10.09 10.43 15.91
C ILE A 168 -9.37 9.67 17.03
N ILE A 169 -8.19 9.13 16.74
CA ILE A 169 -7.37 8.39 17.71
C ILE A 169 -7.05 9.26 18.94
N GLU A 170 -6.57 10.49 18.73
CA GLU A 170 -6.26 11.45 19.81
C GLU A 170 -7.49 11.74 20.69
N GLN A 171 -8.66 11.96 20.08
CA GLN A 171 -9.89 12.18 20.83
C GLN A 171 -10.31 10.93 21.62
N MET A 172 -10.18 9.73 21.04
CA MET A 172 -10.51 8.49 21.72
C MET A 172 -9.57 8.23 22.90
N HIS A 173 -8.25 8.44 22.72
CA HIS A 173 -7.29 8.35 23.83
C HIS A 173 -7.63 9.32 24.96
N LYS A 174 -8.01 10.56 24.64
CA LYS A 174 -8.46 11.54 25.63
C LYS A 174 -9.66 11.00 26.43
N ASN A 175 -10.70 10.55 25.73
CA ASN A 175 -11.91 10.02 26.39
C ASN A 175 -11.62 8.80 27.28
N ILE A 176 -10.74 7.90 26.81
CA ILE A 176 -10.33 6.71 27.58
C ILE A 176 -9.59 7.12 28.86
N ASN A 177 -8.67 8.09 28.78
CA ASN A 177 -7.89 8.58 29.90
C ASN A 177 -8.73 9.38 30.91
N GLU A 178 -9.74 10.11 30.43
CA GLU A 178 -10.72 10.82 31.27
C GLU A 178 -11.78 9.88 31.87
N GLY A 179 -11.76 8.61 31.48
CA GLY A 179 -12.62 7.58 32.00
C GLY A 179 -14.08 7.63 31.55
N VAL A 180 -14.35 8.31 30.42
CA VAL A 180 -15.69 8.51 29.84
C VAL A 180 -16.47 7.20 29.63
N TYR A 181 -15.77 6.06 29.51
CA TYR A 181 -16.37 4.76 29.21
C TYR A 181 -16.45 3.81 30.42
N TRP A 182 -16.03 4.25 31.60
CA TRP A 182 -15.96 3.42 32.81
C TRP A 182 -17.02 3.80 33.87
N GLU A 183 -17.99 4.64 33.50
CA GLU A 183 -19.13 5.02 34.35
C GLU A 183 -20.28 4.03 34.28
#